data_AF-A0A7S2KZ75-F1
#
_entry.id   AF-A0A7S2KZ75-F1
#
_cell.length_a   1.000
_cell.length_b   1.000
_cell.length_c   1.000
_cell.angle_alpha   90.00
_cell.angle_beta   90.00
_cell.angle_gamma   90.00
#
_symmetry.space_group_name_H-M   'P 1'
#
loop_
_entity.id
_entity.type
_entity.pdbx_description
1 polymer ?
#
loop_
_entity_poly.entity_id
_entity_poly.type
_entity_poly.pdbx_seq_one_letter_code
_entity_poly.pdbx_strand_id
1 'polypeptide(L)'
;ADDKGFGGPQVEMYTNHMTTHEMIEFFDERFGLDTYEMTVLMGVHSAAVAHRENLGFGNIGREDGWVEEAEEYKLSNLYYTSMLERVWELDKFENEGVVPDRYQWYFDEEDEGPIMLTADMSLILDLEGLVVTDSKGVAGKRMCIAH
;
A
#
# COMPACT_ATOMS: atom_id res chain seq x y z
N ALA A 1 26.64 -4.17 -6.60
CA ALA A 1 25.55 -5.04 -7.07
C ALA A 1 26.16 -6.19 -7.85
N ASP A 2 25.70 -7.42 -7.62
CA ASP A 2 26.04 -8.60 -8.41
C ASP A 2 25.34 -8.55 -9.78
N ASP A 3 25.58 -9.56 -10.62
CA ASP A 3 25.01 -9.67 -11.97
C ASP A 3 23.47 -9.75 -11.99
N LYS A 4 22.84 -9.86 -10.82
CA LYS A 4 21.39 -9.89 -10.61
C LYS A 4 20.86 -8.61 -9.94
N GLY A 5 21.72 -7.62 -9.69
CA GLY A 5 21.35 -6.37 -9.04
C GLY A 5 21.38 -6.40 -7.50
N PHE A 6 21.73 -7.52 -6.86
CA PHE A 6 21.80 -7.61 -5.39
C PHE A 6 23.09 -7.00 -4.85
N GLY A 7 23.00 -6.16 -3.83
CA GLY A 7 24.15 -5.47 -3.24
C GLY A 7 24.40 -4.07 -3.83
N GLY A 8 23.34 -3.37 -4.23
CA GLY A 8 23.33 -1.91 -4.22
C GLY A 8 23.36 -1.36 -2.79
N PRO A 9 23.44 -0.03 -2.61
CA PRO A 9 23.26 0.59 -1.31
C PRO A 9 21.96 0.09 -0.68
N GLN A 10 21.98 -0.26 0.62
CA GLN A 10 20.72 -0.39 1.34
C GLN A 10 20.14 1.00 1.49
N VAL A 11 19.06 1.26 0.77
CA VAL A 11 18.30 2.49 0.86
C VAL A 11 17.05 2.18 1.66
N GLU A 12 16.78 3.03 2.65
CA GLU A 12 15.52 3.02 3.36
C GLU A 12 14.41 3.44 2.41
N MET A 13 13.46 2.53 2.17
CA MET A 13 12.28 2.79 1.34
C MET A 13 11.13 3.27 2.22
N TYR A 14 10.19 4.02 1.63
CA TYR A 14 8.96 4.40 2.32
C TYR A 14 8.20 3.16 2.81
N THR A 15 7.46 3.29 3.91
CA THR A 15 6.72 2.15 4.50
C THR A 15 5.28 2.12 4.01
N ASN A 16 4.67 0.94 4.04
CA ASN A 16 3.27 0.70 3.63
C ASN A 16 2.19 1.43 4.45
N HIS A 17 2.59 2.20 5.47
CA HIS A 17 1.71 2.83 6.44
C HIS A 17 2.10 4.28 6.76
N MET A 18 2.95 4.90 5.93
CA MET A 18 3.21 6.33 6.02
C MET A 18 1.92 7.11 5.76
N THR A 19 1.76 8.18 6.52
CA THR A 19 0.72 9.20 6.36
C THR A 19 1.05 10.15 5.21
N THR A 20 0.10 11.02 4.84
CA THR A 20 0.27 11.98 3.75
C THR A 20 1.51 12.85 3.94
N HIS A 21 1.70 13.43 5.13
CA HIS A 21 2.84 14.29 5.42
C HIS A 21 4.17 13.52 5.38
N GLU A 22 4.23 12.32 5.95
CA GLU A 22 5.43 11.48 5.92
C GLU A 22 5.82 11.07 4.50
N MET A 23 4.84 10.75 3.64
CA MET A 23 5.12 10.45 2.23
C MET A 23 5.65 11.68 1.48
N ILE A 24 5.01 12.84 1.64
CA ILE A 24 5.44 14.08 0.98
C ILE A 24 6.87 14.43 1.39
N GLU A 25 7.17 14.41 2.69
CA GLU A 25 8.51 14.66 3.21
C GLU A 25 9.52 13.64 2.67
N PHE A 26 9.19 12.34 2.71
CA PHE A 26 10.08 11.30 2.20
C PHE A 26 10.41 11.48 0.71
N PHE A 27 9.41 11.73 -0.14
CA PHE A 27 9.63 11.84 -1.58
C PHE A 27 10.37 13.14 -1.97
N ASP A 28 10.11 14.24 -1.29
CA ASP A 28 10.86 15.48 -1.47
C ASP A 28 12.32 15.32 -1.01
N GLU A 29 12.54 14.85 0.22
CA GLU A 29 13.90 14.76 0.75
C GLU A 29 14.77 13.70 0.05
N ARG A 30 14.19 12.57 -0.37
CA ARG A 30 14.96 11.47 -0.97
C ARG A 30 15.11 11.59 -2.47
N PHE A 31 14.13 12.19 -3.16
CA PHE A 31 14.07 12.18 -4.62
C PHE A 31 13.84 13.57 -5.23
N GLY A 32 13.56 14.60 -4.43
CA GLY A 32 13.25 15.95 -4.90
C GLY A 32 11.93 16.01 -5.67
N LEU A 33 11.00 15.10 -5.39
CA LEU A 33 9.70 15.05 -6.05
C LEU A 33 8.70 15.91 -5.30
N ASP A 34 7.98 16.75 -6.04
CA ASP A 34 6.86 17.49 -5.47
C ASP A 34 5.63 16.59 -5.25
N THR A 35 4.58 17.14 -4.65
CA THR A 35 3.35 16.41 -4.35
C THR A 35 2.65 15.86 -5.60
N TYR A 36 2.76 16.57 -6.73
CA TYR A 36 2.17 16.16 -7.99
C TYR A 36 2.95 14.97 -8.59
N GLU A 37 4.28 15.07 -8.63
CA GLU A 37 5.16 14.02 -9.13
C GLU A 37 5.09 12.75 -8.28
N MET A 38 5.07 12.90 -6.95
CA MET A 38 4.81 11.80 -6.01
C MET A 38 3.49 11.11 -6.32
N THR A 39 2.41 11.89 -6.47
CA THR A 39 1.09 11.33 -6.78
C THR A 39 1.17 10.55 -8.08
N VAL A 40 1.66 11.16 -9.17
CA VAL A 40 1.82 10.50 -10.48
C VAL A 40 2.62 9.20 -10.38
N LEU A 41 3.69 9.17 -9.58
CA LEU A 41 4.51 7.98 -9.36
C LEU A 41 3.72 6.85 -8.67
N MET A 42 2.91 7.16 -7.66
CA MET A 42 2.04 6.17 -7.00
C MET A 42 1.05 5.52 -7.97
N GLY A 43 0.66 6.23 -9.04
CA GLY A 43 -0.19 5.69 -10.11
C GLY A 43 0.35 4.45 -10.82
N VAL A 44 1.65 4.15 -10.69
CA VAL A 44 2.24 2.90 -11.19
C VAL A 44 1.61 1.67 -10.52
N HIS A 45 1.02 1.80 -9.32
CA HIS A 45 0.24 0.73 -8.68
C HIS A 45 -0.94 0.22 -9.54
N SER A 46 -1.40 0.97 -10.55
CA SER A 46 -2.36 0.46 -11.53
C SER A 46 -1.83 -0.66 -12.43
N ALA A 47 -0.51 -0.81 -12.53
CA ALA A 47 0.15 -1.83 -13.35
C ALA A 47 1.11 -2.68 -12.51
N ALA A 48 0.70 -3.01 -11.28
CA ALA A 48 1.49 -3.79 -10.35
C ALA A 48 0.61 -4.77 -9.55
N VAL A 49 1.23 -5.86 -9.10
CA VAL A 49 0.63 -6.89 -8.26
C VAL A 49 1.35 -7.01 -6.92
N ALA A 50 0.63 -7.44 -5.90
CA ALA A 50 1.15 -7.76 -4.58
C ALA A 50 1.04 -9.28 -4.36
N HIS A 51 2.19 -9.95 -4.28
CA HIS A 51 2.22 -11.36 -3.87
C HIS A 51 2.30 -11.45 -2.35
N ARG A 52 1.26 -12.04 -1.74
CA ARG A 52 1.16 -12.18 -0.29
C ARG A 52 2.32 -12.96 0.30
N GLU A 53 2.82 -13.96 -0.41
CA GLU A 53 3.96 -14.79 0.00
C GLU A 53 5.27 -14.00 0.09
N ASN A 54 5.37 -12.83 -0.56
CA ASN A 54 6.56 -11.99 -0.56
C ASN A 54 6.45 -10.84 0.45
N LEU A 55 5.31 -10.15 0.48
CA LEU A 55 5.16 -8.87 1.19
C LEU A 55 4.12 -8.91 2.31
N GLY A 56 3.27 -9.94 2.34
CA GLY A 56 2.16 -10.11 3.29
C GLY A 56 0.85 -9.43 2.89
N PHE A 57 0.80 -8.77 1.73
CA PHE A 57 -0.37 -8.08 1.20
C PHE A 57 -0.99 -8.84 0.04
N GLY A 58 -2.29 -8.69 -0.16
CA GLY A 58 -3.05 -9.34 -1.23
C GLY A 58 -3.66 -10.66 -0.78
N ASN A 59 -4.04 -11.50 -1.74
CA ASN A 59 -4.64 -12.80 -1.46
C ASN A 59 -3.69 -13.94 -1.83
N ILE A 60 -3.79 -15.04 -1.07
CA ILE A 60 -2.92 -16.20 -1.24
C ILE A 60 -3.25 -16.89 -2.56
N GLY A 61 -2.21 -17.20 -3.36
CA GLY A 61 -2.38 -17.92 -4.63
C GLY A 61 -3.00 -17.12 -5.76
N ARG A 62 -3.07 -15.79 -5.65
CA ARG A 62 -3.57 -14.87 -6.68
C ARG A 62 -2.54 -13.79 -7.01
N GLU A 63 -2.64 -13.22 -8.19
CA GLU A 63 -1.88 -12.03 -8.62
C GLU A 63 -2.74 -10.77 -8.45
N ASP A 64 -3.24 -10.54 -7.24
CA ASP A 64 -4.04 -9.35 -6.98
C ASP A 64 -3.16 -8.11 -6.83
N GLY A 65 -3.74 -6.94 -7.04
CA GLY A 65 -3.04 -5.67 -6.93
C GLY A 65 -3.98 -4.55 -6.51
N TRP A 66 -3.70 -3.35 -6.97
CA TRP A 66 -4.46 -2.16 -6.59
C TRP A 66 -5.62 -1.83 -7.54
N VAL A 67 -5.81 -2.65 -8.58
CA VAL A 67 -6.89 -2.54 -9.56
C VAL A 67 -7.49 -3.92 -9.84
N GLU A 68 -8.71 -3.95 -10.38
CA GLU A 68 -9.30 -5.19 -10.92
C GLU A 68 -8.43 -5.67 -12.10
N GLU A 69 -8.27 -6.98 -12.26
CA GLU A 69 -7.43 -7.59 -13.32
C GLU A 69 -5.96 -7.10 -13.30
N ALA A 70 -5.38 -6.92 -12.11
CA ALA A 70 -4.01 -6.41 -11.93
C ALA A 70 -2.93 -7.28 -12.62
N GLU A 71 -3.19 -8.57 -12.80
CA GLU A 71 -2.37 -9.53 -13.52
C GLU A 71 -2.21 -9.21 -15.02
N GLU A 72 -3.00 -8.29 -15.56
CA GLU A 72 -2.84 -7.79 -16.93
C GLU A 72 -1.77 -6.70 -17.06
N TYR A 73 -1.27 -6.16 -15.94
CA TYR A 73 -0.22 -5.12 -15.89
C TYR A 73 -0.51 -3.89 -16.77
N LYS A 74 -1.78 -3.45 -16.83
CA LYS A 74 -2.23 -2.33 -17.66
C LYS A 74 -2.16 -1.00 -16.91
N LEU A 75 -1.25 -0.12 -17.34
CA LEU A 75 -1.18 1.24 -16.82
C LEU A 75 -2.47 2.02 -17.15
N SER A 76 -3.17 2.46 -16.12
CA SER A 76 -4.46 3.14 -16.23
C SER A 76 -4.70 4.09 -15.07
N ASN A 77 -5.78 4.88 -15.10
CA ASN A 77 -6.18 5.70 -13.96
C ASN A 77 -7.06 4.92 -12.95
N LEU A 78 -7.29 3.62 -13.15
CA LEU A 78 -8.18 2.82 -12.32
C LEU A 78 -7.73 2.78 -10.85
N TYR A 79 -6.43 2.91 -10.58
CA TYR A 79 -5.90 3.04 -9.21
C TYR A 79 -6.56 4.20 -8.46
N TYR A 80 -6.57 5.40 -9.05
CA TYR A 80 -7.19 6.57 -8.44
C TYR A 80 -8.71 6.52 -8.48
N THR A 81 -9.28 6.06 -9.60
CA THR A 81 -10.74 5.95 -9.75
C THR A 81 -11.33 5.02 -8.69
N SER A 82 -10.71 3.85 -8.48
CA SER A 82 -11.13 2.88 -7.46
C SER A 82 -11.02 3.45 -6.04
N MET A 83 -9.92 4.15 -5.73
CA MET A 83 -9.75 4.85 -4.45
C MET A 83 -10.87 5.86 -4.17
N LEU A 84 -11.33 6.59 -5.19
CA LEU A 84 -12.33 7.65 -5.04
C LEU A 84 -13.79 7.16 -5.10
N GLU A 85 -14.06 6.09 -5.83
CA GLU A 85 -15.43 5.64 -6.12
C GLU A 85 -15.91 4.48 -5.24
N ARG A 86 -15.00 3.80 -4.54
CA ARG A 86 -15.32 2.64 -3.68
C ARG A 86 -15.31 3.00 -2.20
N VAL A 87 -16.00 2.18 -1.40
CA VAL A 87 -15.97 2.28 0.06
C VAL A 87 -14.97 1.28 0.59
N TRP A 88 -13.84 1.77 1.09
CA TRP A 88 -12.75 0.92 1.58
C TRP A 88 -12.86 0.67 3.08
N GLU A 89 -12.72 -0.59 3.47
CA GLU A 89 -12.62 -1.07 4.84
C GLU A 89 -11.20 -1.54 5.14
N LEU A 90 -10.78 -1.43 6.40
CA LEU A 90 -9.45 -1.85 6.84
C LEU A 90 -9.59 -3.10 7.70
N ASP A 91 -8.93 -4.19 7.31
CA ASP A 91 -8.87 -5.41 8.12
C ASP A 91 -7.43 -5.91 8.29
N LYS A 92 -7.25 -6.76 9.30
CA LYS A 92 -6.00 -7.43 9.61
C LYS A 92 -5.97 -8.82 8.99
N PHE A 93 -4.96 -9.04 8.17
CA PHE A 93 -4.68 -10.32 7.55
C PHE A 93 -3.49 -10.97 8.27
N GLU A 94 -3.75 -12.09 8.93
CA GLU A 94 -2.70 -12.90 9.56
C GLU A 94 -1.94 -13.69 8.47
N ASN A 95 -0.62 -13.73 8.58
CA ASN A 95 0.28 -14.42 7.65
C ASN A 95 1.06 -15.53 8.36
N GLU A 96 1.57 -16.48 7.59
CA GLU A 96 2.32 -17.62 8.12
C GLU A 96 3.84 -17.49 7.90
N GLY A 97 4.61 -18.10 8.80
CA GLY A 97 6.06 -18.22 8.67
C GLY A 97 6.79 -16.90 8.91
N VAL A 98 7.61 -16.47 7.94
CA VAL A 98 8.45 -15.26 8.04
C VAL A 98 7.78 -14.02 7.47
N VAL A 99 6.63 -14.19 6.82
CA VAL A 99 5.86 -13.09 6.25
C VAL A 99 5.07 -12.42 7.38
N PRO A 100 5.22 -11.10 7.59
CA PRO A 100 4.54 -10.41 8.68
C PRO A 100 3.04 -10.28 8.40
N ASP A 101 2.22 -10.37 9.46
CA ASP A 101 0.82 -9.94 9.44
C ASP A 101 0.69 -8.50 8.91
N ARG A 102 -0.40 -8.20 8.21
CA ARG A 102 -0.64 -6.88 7.60
C ARG A 102 -2.03 -6.33 7.90
N TYR A 103 -2.11 -5.01 8.00
CA TYR A 103 -3.36 -4.28 7.81
C TYR A 103 -3.44 -3.84 6.35
N GLN A 104 -4.50 -4.24 5.65
CA GLN A 104 -4.75 -3.84 4.26
C GLN A 104 -6.19 -3.37 4.11
N TRP A 105 -6.40 -2.48 3.14
CA TRP A 105 -7.70 -1.98 2.80
C TRP A 105 -8.29 -2.78 1.64
N TYR A 106 -9.60 -3.05 1.69
CA TYR A 106 -10.37 -3.78 0.68
C TYR A 106 -11.76 -3.14 0.53
N PHE A 107 -12.47 -3.38 -0.58
CA PHE A 107 -13.85 -2.89 -0.76
C PHE A 107 -14.82 -3.98 -1.25
N ASP A 108 -14.35 -5.21 -1.44
CA ASP A 108 -15.16 -6.32 -1.91
C ASP A 108 -15.50 -7.28 -0.76
N GLU A 109 -16.78 -7.67 -0.65
CA GLU A 109 -17.29 -8.56 0.40
C GLU A 109 -16.84 -10.02 0.22
N GLU A 110 -16.39 -10.40 -0.99
CA GLU A 110 -15.89 -11.75 -1.26
C GLU A 110 -14.37 -11.91 -0.99
N ASP A 111 -13.70 -10.90 -0.44
CA ASP A 111 -12.24 -10.87 -0.14
C ASP A 111 -11.32 -11.09 -1.38
N GLU A 112 -11.86 -11.08 -2.60
CA GLU A 112 -11.12 -11.33 -3.85
C GLU A 112 -10.84 -10.06 -4.67
N GLY A 113 -11.18 -8.89 -4.13
CA GLY A 113 -11.06 -7.61 -4.81
C GLY A 113 -9.68 -6.95 -4.69
N PRO A 114 -9.50 -5.79 -5.34
CA PRO A 114 -8.28 -5.01 -5.23
C PRO A 114 -7.99 -4.59 -3.79
N ILE A 115 -6.70 -4.44 -3.49
CA ILE A 115 -6.22 -3.99 -2.18
C ILE A 115 -5.69 -2.55 -2.22
N MET A 116 -5.65 -1.90 -1.06
CA MET A 116 -4.86 -0.67 -0.85
C MET A 116 -4.04 -0.80 0.43
N LEU A 117 -2.85 -0.19 0.42
CA LEU A 117 -2.05 0.00 1.63
C LEU A 117 -2.55 1.25 2.37
N THR A 118 -2.14 1.40 3.63
CA THR A 118 -2.44 2.63 4.38
C THR A 118 -1.73 3.85 3.77
N ALA A 119 -0.56 3.65 3.18
CA ALA A 119 0.11 4.67 2.38
C ALA A 119 -0.71 5.10 1.15
N ASP A 120 -1.32 4.15 0.42
CA ASP A 120 -2.19 4.49 -0.72
C ASP A 120 -3.40 5.31 -0.27
N MET A 121 -4.10 4.84 0.77
CA MET A 121 -5.28 5.53 1.30
C MET A 121 -4.94 6.90 1.88
N SER A 122 -3.69 7.13 2.28
CA SER A 122 -3.21 8.45 2.74
C SER A 122 -3.11 9.48 1.61
N LEU A 123 -3.29 9.09 0.34
CA LEU A 123 -3.44 10.05 -0.77
C LEU A 123 -4.79 10.78 -0.73
N ILE A 124 -5.83 10.13 -0.16
CA ILE A 124 -7.20 10.66 -0.14
C ILE A 124 -7.75 10.87 1.28
N LEU A 125 -7.09 10.30 2.29
CA LEU A 125 -7.43 10.43 3.71
C LEU A 125 -6.29 11.09 4.47
N ASP A 126 -6.60 12.08 5.30
CA ASP A 126 -5.67 12.54 6.32
C ASP A 126 -5.70 11.55 7.50
N LEU A 127 -4.63 10.77 7.62
CA LEU A 127 -4.46 9.75 8.65
C LEU A 127 -3.43 10.15 9.72
N GLU A 128 -3.00 11.41 9.74
CA GLU A 128 -2.00 11.88 10.69
C GLU A 128 -2.47 11.68 12.14
N GLY A 129 -1.61 11.04 12.95
CA GLY A 129 -1.91 10.70 14.34
C GLY A 129 -2.98 9.60 14.52
N LEU A 130 -3.51 9.03 13.44
CA LEU A 130 -4.52 7.96 13.47
C LEU A 130 -3.94 6.58 13.14
N VAL A 131 -2.76 6.51 12.53
CA VAL A 131 -2.06 5.26 12.23
C VAL A 131 -1.25 4.83 13.45
N VAL A 132 -1.47 3.59 13.90
CA VAL A 132 -0.81 3.02 15.08
C VAL A 132 -0.29 1.61 14.82
N THR A 133 0.62 1.17 15.69
CA THR A 133 1.05 -0.23 15.80
C THR A 133 0.18 -0.95 16.82
N ASP A 134 -0.32 -2.13 16.47
CA ASP A 134 -1.11 -2.96 17.38
C ASP A 134 -0.26 -3.59 18.50
N SER A 135 -0.91 -4.26 19.46
CA SER A 135 -0.22 -4.92 20.58
C SER A 135 0.66 -6.10 20.17
N LYS A 136 0.50 -6.62 18.94
CA LYS A 136 1.35 -7.68 18.36
C LYS A 136 2.51 -7.09 17.54
N GLY A 137 2.65 -5.76 17.45
CA GLY A 137 3.72 -5.10 16.70
C GLY A 137 3.39 -4.87 15.22
N VAL A 138 2.14 -5.02 14.80
CA VAL A 138 1.72 -4.83 13.40
C VAL A 138 1.33 -3.37 13.17
N ALA A 139 2.08 -2.68 12.31
CA ALA A 139 1.83 -1.29 11.94
C ALA A 139 0.76 -1.15 10.83
N GLY A 140 0.17 0.03 10.71
CA GLY A 140 -0.86 0.33 9.72
C GLY A 140 -2.30 0.20 10.21
N LYS A 141 -2.51 -0.03 11.52
CA LYS A 141 -3.85 0.00 12.09
C LYS A 141 -4.35 1.44 12.14
N ARG A 142 -5.53 1.72 11.61
CA ARG A 142 -6.22 3.00 11.82
C ARG A 142 -7.03 2.98 13.12
N MET A 143 -6.93 4.03 13.93
CA MET A 143 -7.82 4.25 15.06
C MET A 143 -9.20 4.75 14.60
N CYS A 144 -10.28 4.18 15.14
CA CYS A 144 -11.62 4.73 14.98
C CYS A 144 -11.75 6.03 15.80
N ILE A 145 -12.10 7.13 15.15
CA ILE A 145 -12.54 8.34 15.85
C ILE A 145 -14.04 8.14 16.15
N ALA A 146 -14.38 7.91 17.41
CA ALA A 146 -15.78 7.97 17.83
C ALA A 146 -16.21 9.44 17.84
N HIS A 147 -17.18 9.79 17.00
CA HIS A 147 -17.88 11.08 17.04
C HIS A 147 -19.08 11.01 18.00
#